data_AF-X1F2Y3-F1
#
_entry.id   AF-X1F2Y3-F1
#
_cell.length_a   1.000
_cell.length_b   1.000
_cell.length_c   1.000
_cell.angle_alpha   90.00
_cell.angle_beta   90.00
_cell.angle_gamma   90.00
#
_symmetry.space_group_name_H-M   'P 1'
#
loop_
_entity.id
_entity.type
_entity.pdbx_description
1 polymer ?
#
loop_
_entity_poly.entity_id
_entity_poly.type
_entity_poly.pdbx_seq_one_letter_code
_entity_poly.pdbx_strand_id
1 'polypeptide(L)'
;MLILFGMPVAQILLFGYIVTNELKDIRIAIFDQSKDHLTREITDKICSSGFFILDRTLSNINDVESIFEEGNVKEIIIFEPDFAKKLEKEGTAGIQILADASDANTANLIVQYTSAIIRIYLFQKMRMDKTPMQIIPETRMMYNEEMKGVYMFVPGIMAMILVLISAMMTSISIAREKELGTMEILLASPLKPI
;
A
#
# COMPACT_ATOMS: atom_id res chain seq x y z
N MET A 1 22.89 27.00 -11.43
CA MET A 1 23.38 25.61 -11.31
C MET A 1 22.84 24.90 -10.07
N LEU A 2 22.96 25.47 -8.87
CA LEU A 2 22.50 24.83 -7.62
C LEU A 2 20.98 24.55 -7.62
N ILE A 3 20.16 25.48 -8.11
CA ILE A 3 18.70 25.26 -8.27
C ILE A 3 18.42 24.25 -9.40
N LEU A 4 19.19 24.31 -10.49
CA LEU A 4 18.96 23.48 -11.68
C LEU A 4 19.28 21.99 -11.45
N PHE A 5 20.32 21.69 -10.68
CA PHE A 5 20.75 20.31 -10.40
C PHE A 5 20.51 19.87 -8.96
N GLY A 6 20.59 20.79 -8.00
CA GLY A 6 20.38 20.47 -6.59
C GLY A 6 18.91 20.24 -6.23
N MET A 7 17.98 21.03 -6.78
CA MET A 7 16.54 20.85 -6.52
C MET A 7 16.02 19.49 -7.05
N PRO A 8 16.34 19.05 -8.28
CA PRO A 8 15.95 17.73 -8.79
C PRO A 8 16.54 16.57 -7.98
N VAL A 9 17.81 16.66 -7.59
CA VAL A 9 18.44 15.61 -6.77
C VAL A 9 17.77 15.53 -5.40
N ALA A 10 17.48 16.67 -4.77
CA ALA A 10 16.71 16.71 -3.53
C ALA A 10 15.30 16.14 -3.70
N GLN A 11 14.63 16.42 -4.83
CA GLN A 11 13.32 15.85 -5.16
C GLN A 11 13.37 14.33 -5.36
N ILE A 12 14.39 13.79 -6.04
CA ILE A 12 14.57 12.34 -6.18
C ILE A 12 14.80 11.69 -4.83
N LEU A 13 15.62 12.30 -3.96
CA LEU A 13 15.86 11.76 -2.62
C LEU A 13 14.60 11.82 -1.75
N LEU A 14 13.86 12.94 -1.78
CA LEU A 14 12.59 13.08 -1.06
C LEU A 14 11.55 12.09 -1.57
N PHE A 15 11.20 12.12 -2.86
CA PHE A 15 10.15 11.27 -3.39
C PHE A 15 10.55 9.80 -3.51
N GLY A 16 11.82 9.51 -3.83
CA GLY A 16 12.32 8.13 -3.90
C GLY A 16 12.40 7.44 -2.54
N TYR A 17 12.52 8.21 -1.45
CA TYR A 17 12.48 7.69 -0.08
C TYR A 17 11.06 7.70 0.51
N ILE A 18 10.26 8.72 0.23
CA ILE A 18 8.92 8.88 0.81
C ILE A 18 7.86 8.04 0.08
N VAL A 19 8.03 7.80 -1.23
CA VAL A 19 7.04 7.08 -2.05
C VAL A 19 7.42 5.60 -2.15
N THR A 20 7.25 4.89 -1.04
CA THR A 20 7.32 3.42 -1.02
C THR A 20 6.02 2.86 -0.45
N ASN A 21 5.19 2.28 -1.32
CA ASN A 21 4.06 1.43 -0.91
C ASN A 21 4.55 0.00 -0.68
N GLU A 22 5.48 -0.18 0.26
CA GLU A 22 5.89 -1.50 0.70
C GLU A 22 4.92 -1.97 1.80
N LEU A 23 4.21 -3.08 1.55
CA LEU A 23 3.37 -3.74 2.55
C LEU A 23 4.28 -4.39 3.58
N LYS A 24 4.75 -3.63 4.55
CA LYS A 24 5.61 -4.13 5.61
C LYS A 24 5.21 -3.49 6.93
N ASP A 25 5.32 -4.27 8.00
CA ASP A 25 5.06 -3.82 9.37
C ASP A 25 3.61 -3.27 9.53
N ILE A 26 2.65 -3.88 8.83
CA ILE A 26 1.25 -3.48 8.84
C ILE A 26 0.65 -3.89 10.19
N ARG A 27 0.33 -2.91 11.01
CA ARG A 27 -0.26 -3.13 12.32
C ARG A 27 -1.72 -3.49 12.19
N ILE A 28 -2.09 -4.63 12.77
CA ILE A 28 -3.45 -5.14 12.80
C ILE A 28 -3.96 -5.29 14.23
N ALA A 29 -5.27 -5.20 14.40
CA ALA A 29 -5.93 -5.57 15.64
C ALA A 29 -6.84 -6.77 15.43
N ILE A 30 -6.95 -7.62 16.44
CA ILE A 30 -7.81 -8.81 16.39
C ILE A 30 -8.91 -8.68 17.43
N PHE A 31 -10.16 -8.83 17.01
CA PHE A 31 -11.29 -9.01 17.92
C PHE A 31 -11.74 -10.47 17.86
N ASP A 32 -11.43 -11.23 18.90
CA ASP A 32 -11.78 -12.65 19.00
C ASP A 32 -12.72 -12.91 20.18
N GLN A 33 -13.99 -13.12 19.84
CA GLN A 33 -15.04 -13.47 20.82
C GLN A 33 -15.04 -14.95 21.18
N SER A 34 -14.57 -15.82 20.27
CA SER A 34 -14.57 -17.27 20.44
C SER A 34 -13.43 -17.74 21.35
N LYS A 35 -12.27 -17.07 21.27
CA LYS A 35 -11.02 -17.43 21.94
C LYS A 35 -10.64 -18.89 21.74
N ASP A 36 -10.90 -19.42 20.55
CA ASP A 36 -10.67 -20.81 20.24
C ASP A 36 -9.28 -21.07 19.63
N HIS A 37 -8.98 -22.34 19.41
CA HIS A 37 -7.68 -22.73 18.87
C HIS A 37 -7.52 -22.33 17.40
N LEU A 38 -8.59 -22.33 16.60
CA LEU A 38 -8.53 -22.03 15.18
C LEU A 38 -8.33 -20.53 14.94
N THR A 39 -9.01 -19.66 15.67
CA THR A 39 -8.81 -18.21 15.59
C THR A 39 -7.38 -17.82 15.95
N ARG A 40 -6.80 -18.48 16.96
CA ARG A 40 -5.39 -18.33 17.33
C ARG A 40 -4.45 -18.80 16.22
N GLU A 41 -4.67 -19.99 15.65
CA GLU A 41 -3.86 -20.49 14.53
C GLU A 41 -3.91 -19.56 13.31
N ILE A 42 -5.09 -19.05 12.97
CA ILE A 42 -5.27 -18.11 11.85
C ILE A 42 -4.51 -16.81 12.15
N THR A 43 -4.64 -16.28 13.36
CA THR A 43 -3.94 -15.06 13.80
C THR A 43 -2.42 -15.24 13.73
N ASP A 44 -1.91 -16.35 14.24
CA ASP A 44 -0.48 -16.69 14.19
C ASP A 44 0.00 -16.82 12.73
N LYS A 45 -0.82 -17.42 11.86
CA LYS A 45 -0.51 -17.55 10.44
C LYS A 45 -0.40 -16.19 9.74
N ILE A 46 -1.32 -15.27 10.03
CA ILE A 46 -1.30 -13.90 9.50
C ILE A 46 -0.04 -13.16 9.96
N CYS A 47 0.28 -13.20 11.26
CA CYS A 47 1.46 -12.53 11.81
C CYS A 47 2.78 -13.16 11.32
N SER A 48 2.81 -14.47 11.07
CA SER A 48 3.99 -15.17 10.54
C SER A 48 4.28 -14.92 9.06
N SER A 49 3.38 -14.22 8.34
CA SER A 49 3.56 -13.93 6.91
C SER A 49 4.68 -12.93 6.62
N GLY A 50 5.13 -12.17 7.63
CA GLY A 50 6.15 -11.12 7.48
C GLY A 50 5.62 -9.75 7.06
N PHE A 51 4.33 -9.64 6.73
CA PHE A 51 3.69 -8.38 6.35
C PHE A 51 2.94 -7.70 7.49
N PHE A 52 2.40 -8.50 8.43
CA PHE A 52 1.50 -8.06 9.47
C PHE A 52 2.14 -8.17 10.87
N ILE A 53 1.86 -7.19 11.72
CA ILE A 53 2.25 -7.16 13.13
C ILE A 53 0.98 -7.02 13.96
N LEU A 54 0.79 -7.92 14.93
CA LEU A 54 -0.29 -7.78 15.89
C LEU A 54 0.00 -6.61 16.84
N ASP A 55 -0.80 -5.55 16.76
CA ASP A 55 -0.70 -4.40 17.66
C ASP A 55 -1.40 -4.69 18.99
N ARG A 56 -2.66 -5.15 18.94
CA ARG A 56 -3.45 -5.50 20.12
C ARG A 56 -4.60 -6.46 19.81
N THR A 57 -5.03 -7.18 20.85
CA THR A 57 -6.29 -7.94 20.84
C THR A 57 -7.37 -7.12 21.54
N LEU A 58 -8.48 -6.88 20.85
CA LEU A 58 -9.60 -6.09 21.34
C LEU A 58 -10.48 -6.93 22.26
N SER A 59 -10.97 -6.31 23.34
CA SER A 59 -11.96 -6.93 24.23
C SER A 59 -13.40 -6.49 23.91
N ASN A 60 -13.56 -5.40 23.18
CA ASN A 60 -14.85 -4.86 22.75
C ASN A 60 -14.69 -4.19 21.37
N ILE A 61 -15.76 -4.22 20.57
CA ILE A 61 -15.83 -3.65 19.22
C ILE A 61 -16.41 -2.23 19.18
N ASN A 62 -16.95 -1.71 20.28
CA ASN A 62 -17.70 -0.44 20.29
C ASN A 62 -16.87 0.79 19.85
N ASP A 63 -15.54 0.71 19.85
CA ASP A 63 -14.63 1.82 19.54
C ASP A 63 -13.73 1.55 18.32
N VAL A 64 -14.25 0.86 17.29
CA VAL A 64 -13.51 0.64 16.01
C VAL A 64 -13.03 1.96 15.41
N GLU A 65 -13.87 3.00 15.43
CA GLU A 65 -13.54 4.32 14.88
C GLU A 65 -12.33 4.93 15.59
N SER A 66 -12.35 4.98 16.93
CA SER A 66 -11.24 5.47 17.75
C SER A 66 -9.92 4.75 17.47
N ILE A 67 -9.97 3.44 17.21
CA ILE A 67 -8.78 2.63 16.89
C ILE A 67 -8.17 3.05 15.55
N PHE A 68 -9.00 3.35 14.55
CA PHE A 68 -8.51 3.87 13.27
C PHE A 68 -8.05 5.33 13.37
N GLU A 69 -8.70 6.14 14.21
CA GLU A 69 -8.29 7.53 14.48
C GLU A 69 -6.91 7.64 15.16
N GLU A 70 -6.52 6.66 15.97
CA GLU A 70 -5.14 6.57 16.51
C GLU A 70 -4.08 6.50 15.39
N GLY A 71 -4.47 6.10 14.17
CA GLY A 71 -3.61 6.02 12.98
C GLY A 71 -2.62 4.85 12.97
N ASN A 72 -2.50 4.13 14.08
CA ASN A 72 -1.56 3.03 14.24
C ASN A 72 -2.03 1.73 13.59
N VAL A 73 -3.33 1.39 13.68
CA VAL A 73 -3.89 0.14 13.16
C VAL A 73 -4.47 0.37 11.77
N LYS A 74 -4.13 -0.48 10.81
CA LYS A 74 -4.60 -0.39 9.42
C LYS A 74 -5.67 -1.40 9.05
N GLU A 75 -5.79 -2.48 9.83
CA GLU A 75 -6.81 -3.51 9.65
C GLU A 75 -7.26 -4.07 11.00
N ILE A 76 -8.56 -4.32 11.14
CA ILE A 76 -9.17 -5.02 12.27
C ILE A 76 -9.84 -6.28 11.74
N ILE A 77 -9.44 -7.43 12.28
CA ILE A 77 -10.01 -8.72 11.93
C ILE A 77 -10.91 -9.18 13.08
N ILE A 78 -12.16 -9.46 12.76
CA ILE A 78 -13.20 -9.83 13.72
C ILE A 78 -13.60 -11.27 13.45
N PHE A 79 -13.37 -12.12 14.45
CA PHE A 79 -13.88 -13.48 14.46
C PHE A 79 -15.28 -13.50 15.10
N GLU A 80 -16.21 -14.20 14.46
CA GLU A 80 -17.54 -14.39 15.04
C GLU A 80 -17.49 -15.27 16.32
N PRO A 81 -18.52 -15.20 17.20
CA PRO A 81 -18.59 -16.10 18.35
C PRO A 81 -18.77 -17.57 17.92
N ASP A 82 -18.24 -18.49 18.73
CA ASP A 82 -18.27 -19.94 18.50
C ASP A 82 -17.63 -20.38 17.16
N PHE A 83 -16.63 -19.62 16.67
CA PHE A 83 -16.01 -19.79 15.34
C PHE A 83 -15.64 -21.24 15.00
N ALA A 84 -14.81 -21.91 15.80
CA ALA A 84 -14.38 -23.28 15.53
C ALA A 84 -15.54 -24.27 15.55
N LYS A 85 -16.47 -24.10 16.49
CA LYS A 85 -17.64 -24.99 16.62
C LYS A 85 -18.57 -24.86 15.42
N LYS A 86 -18.78 -23.65 14.89
CA LYS A 86 -19.56 -23.42 13.67
C LYS A 86 -18.87 -23.99 12.45
N LEU A 87 -17.56 -23.76 12.32
CA LEU A 87 -16.79 -24.29 11.20
C LEU A 87 -16.84 -25.83 11.15
N GLU A 88 -16.71 -26.50 12.30
CA GLU A 88 -16.77 -27.97 12.38
C GLU A 88 -18.18 -28.55 12.16
N LYS A 89 -19.23 -27.90 12.69
CA LYS A 89 -20.60 -28.43 12.64
C LYS A 89 -21.38 -28.02 11.40
N GLU A 90 -21.26 -26.76 11.00
CA GLU A 90 -22.05 -26.12 9.94
C GLU A 90 -21.24 -26.04 8.64
N GLY A 91 -19.92 -26.22 8.70
CA GLY A 91 -19.02 -26.13 7.55
C GLY A 91 -18.73 -24.69 7.12
N THR A 92 -19.23 -23.70 7.85
CA THR A 92 -19.07 -22.28 7.58
C THR A 92 -18.81 -21.52 8.87
N ALA A 93 -17.95 -20.49 8.79
CA ALA A 93 -17.76 -19.52 9.85
C ALA A 93 -17.39 -18.15 9.26
N GLY A 94 -17.84 -17.08 9.90
CA GLY A 94 -17.67 -15.69 9.48
C GLY A 94 -16.40 -15.04 10.05
N ILE A 95 -15.64 -14.40 9.16
CA ILE A 95 -14.58 -13.45 9.52
C ILE A 95 -14.93 -12.11 8.86
N GLN A 96 -14.94 -11.04 9.63
CA GLN A 96 -15.10 -9.68 9.11
C GLN A 96 -13.75 -8.98 9.13
N ILE A 97 -13.41 -8.33 8.01
CA ILE A 97 -12.18 -7.56 7.84
C ILE A 97 -12.59 -6.10 7.67
N LEU A 98 -12.12 -5.24 8.56
CA LEU A 98 -12.30 -3.78 8.49
C LEU A 98 -10.94 -3.16 8.21
N ALA A 99 -10.81 -2.33 7.19
CA ALA A 99 -9.54 -1.70 6.82
C ALA A 99 -9.67 -0.17 6.72
N ASP A 100 -8.62 0.55 7.13
CA ASP A 100 -8.52 2.01 6.98
C ASP A 100 -8.30 2.37 5.51
N ALA A 101 -9.36 2.88 4.86
CA ALA A 101 -9.36 3.25 3.45
C ALA A 101 -8.90 4.70 3.17
N SER A 102 -8.23 5.36 4.12
CA SER A 102 -7.61 6.69 3.89
C SER A 102 -6.66 6.66 2.67
N ASP A 103 -5.96 5.54 2.46
CA ASP A 103 -5.38 5.16 1.18
C ASP A 103 -6.12 3.93 0.64
N ALA A 104 -7.04 4.14 -0.29
CA ALA A 104 -7.89 3.08 -0.82
C ALA A 104 -7.08 1.96 -1.51
N ASN A 105 -5.94 2.27 -2.12
CA ASN A 105 -5.13 1.26 -2.81
C ASN A 105 -4.45 0.34 -1.78
N THR A 106 -3.88 0.92 -0.74
CA THR A 106 -3.23 0.21 0.36
C THR A 106 -4.23 -0.65 1.14
N ALA A 107 -5.42 -0.12 1.44
CA ALA A 107 -6.48 -0.87 2.11
C ALA A 107 -6.93 -2.10 1.28
N ASN A 108 -7.14 -1.93 -0.03
CA ASN A 108 -7.49 -3.04 -0.92
C ASN A 108 -6.41 -4.10 -0.98
N LEU A 109 -5.13 -3.70 -0.97
CA LEU A 109 -4.02 -4.64 -0.91
C LEU A 109 -4.01 -5.42 0.41
N ILE A 110 -4.13 -4.74 1.56
CA ILE A 110 -4.20 -5.37 2.88
C ILE A 110 -5.29 -6.44 2.93
N VAL A 111 -6.52 -6.08 2.56
CA VAL A 111 -7.68 -7.00 2.57
C VAL A 111 -7.44 -8.22 1.68
N GLN A 112 -6.84 -8.02 0.49
CA GLN A 112 -6.52 -9.12 -0.42
C GLN A 112 -5.49 -10.08 0.17
N TYR A 113 -4.43 -9.58 0.81
CA TYR A 113 -3.41 -10.39 1.45
C TYR A 113 -3.97 -11.17 2.64
N THR A 114 -4.71 -10.51 3.53
CA THR A 114 -5.37 -11.16 4.67
C THR A 114 -6.32 -12.27 4.21
N SER A 115 -7.17 -11.98 3.21
CA SER A 115 -8.07 -12.97 2.61
C SER A 115 -7.32 -14.14 1.95
N ALA A 116 -6.19 -13.89 1.29
CA ALA A 116 -5.37 -14.94 0.68
C ALA A 116 -4.74 -15.84 1.75
N ILE A 117 -4.21 -15.28 2.83
CA ILE A 117 -3.63 -16.04 3.95
C ILE A 117 -4.68 -16.95 4.58
N ILE A 118 -5.87 -16.41 4.88
CA ILE A 118 -6.99 -17.18 5.45
C ILE A 118 -7.38 -18.34 4.51
N ARG A 119 -7.46 -18.08 3.20
CA ARG A 119 -7.78 -19.12 2.20
C ARG A 119 -6.72 -20.22 2.15
N ILE A 120 -5.44 -19.85 2.19
CA ILE A 120 -4.32 -20.81 2.21
C ILE A 120 -4.37 -21.66 3.48
N TYR A 121 -4.63 -21.06 4.64
CA TYR A 121 -4.78 -21.78 5.91
C TYR A 121 -5.91 -22.81 5.82
N LEU A 122 -7.10 -22.40 5.37
CA LEU A 122 -8.25 -23.29 5.24
C LEU A 122 -7.96 -24.44 4.27
N PHE A 123 -7.32 -24.13 3.13
CA PHE A 123 -6.93 -25.15 2.16
C PHE A 123 -5.95 -26.18 2.73
N GLN A 124 -4.96 -25.73 3.50
CA GLN A 124 -4.01 -26.64 4.17
C GLN A 124 -4.69 -27.52 5.22
N LYS A 125 -5.65 -26.98 5.97
CA LYS A 125 -6.45 -27.75 6.95
C LYS A 125 -7.33 -28.80 6.27
N MET A 126 -8.06 -28.43 5.21
CA MET A 126 -8.95 -29.35 4.48
C MET A 126 -8.20 -30.50 3.81
N ARG A 127 -6.97 -30.28 3.32
CA ARG A 127 -6.13 -31.33 2.76
C ARG A 127 -5.82 -32.47 3.74
N MET A 128 -5.93 -32.24 5.05
CA MET A 128 -5.74 -33.28 6.06
C MET A 128 -6.97 -34.21 6.18
N ASP A 129 -8.18 -33.77 5.78
CA ASP A 129 -9.43 -34.49 6.08
C ASP A 129 -10.19 -35.06 4.86
N LYS A 130 -9.99 -34.54 3.64
CA LYS A 130 -10.49 -35.11 2.36
C LYS A 130 -9.94 -34.30 1.19
N THR A 131 -9.70 -34.93 0.04
CA THR A 131 -9.17 -34.23 -1.15
C THR A 131 -10.30 -33.80 -2.10
N PRO A 132 -10.82 -32.57 -2.04
CA PRO A 132 -11.50 -31.99 -3.20
C PRO A 132 -10.46 -31.81 -4.31
N MET A 133 -10.79 -32.21 -5.53
CA MET A 133 -9.97 -31.94 -6.71
C MET A 133 -9.87 -30.41 -6.88
N GLN A 134 -8.70 -29.85 -6.61
CA GLN A 134 -8.44 -28.43 -6.76
C GLN A 134 -7.13 -28.22 -7.52
N ILE A 135 -7.19 -27.35 -8.52
CA ILE A 135 -6.01 -26.86 -9.25
C ILE A 135 -5.48 -25.66 -8.47
N ILE A 136 -4.25 -25.77 -7.95
CA ILE A 136 -3.55 -24.66 -7.29
C ILE A 136 -2.48 -24.16 -8.27
N PRO A 137 -2.61 -22.96 -8.82
CA PRO A 137 -1.54 -22.39 -9.61
C PRO A 137 -0.34 -22.06 -8.70
N GLU A 138 0.84 -22.55 -9.06
CA GLU A 138 2.10 -22.09 -8.46
C GLU A 138 2.52 -20.79 -9.15
N THR A 139 2.08 -19.66 -8.60
CA THR A 139 2.42 -18.34 -9.12
C THR A 139 3.79 -17.93 -8.60
N ARG A 140 4.72 -17.64 -9.51
CA ARG A 140 6.01 -17.03 -9.19
C ARG A 140 6.17 -15.70 -9.91
N MET A 141 6.57 -14.67 -9.17
CA MET A 141 6.94 -13.39 -9.77
C MET A 141 8.36 -13.50 -10.31
N MET A 142 8.56 -13.39 -11.63
CA MET A 142 9.90 -13.48 -12.21
C MET A 142 10.71 -12.19 -12.04
N TYR A 143 10.03 -11.06 -11.84
CA TYR A 143 10.61 -9.74 -11.66
C TYR A 143 9.97 -9.08 -10.43
N ASN A 144 10.78 -8.46 -9.57
CA ASN A 144 10.35 -7.86 -8.30
C ASN A 144 9.67 -8.84 -7.33
N GLU A 145 10.32 -9.97 -7.02
CA GLU A 145 9.83 -10.97 -6.05
C GLU A 145 9.52 -10.36 -4.68
N GLU A 146 10.29 -9.35 -4.26
CA GLU A 146 10.14 -8.65 -2.98
C GLU A 146 9.09 -7.52 -3.01
N MET A 147 8.42 -7.32 -4.15
CA MET A 147 7.40 -6.28 -4.34
C MET A 147 7.86 -4.86 -3.93
N LYS A 148 9.14 -4.56 -4.15
CA LYS A 148 9.74 -3.25 -3.85
C LYS A 148 9.10 -2.18 -4.72
N GLY A 149 8.53 -1.16 -4.08
CA GLY A 149 7.86 -0.05 -4.77
C GLY A 149 8.81 0.81 -5.62
N VAL A 150 10.09 0.87 -5.24
CA VAL A 150 11.14 1.65 -5.92
C VAL A 150 11.17 1.43 -7.43
N TYR A 151 11.02 0.19 -7.90
CA TYR A 151 11.08 -0.13 -9.32
C TYR A 151 9.90 0.44 -10.12
N MET A 152 8.77 0.71 -9.46
CA MET A 152 7.59 1.31 -10.08
C MET A 152 7.62 2.83 -10.02
N PHE A 153 8.00 3.41 -8.88
CA PHE A 153 7.92 4.86 -8.66
C PHE A 153 9.09 5.64 -9.25
N VAL A 154 10.31 5.11 -9.21
CA VAL A 154 11.51 5.85 -9.65
C VAL A 154 11.40 6.35 -11.11
N PRO A 155 11.00 5.53 -12.11
CA PRO A 155 10.85 6.01 -13.49
C PRO A 155 9.78 7.10 -13.62
N GLY A 156 8.66 6.97 -12.92
CA GLY A 156 7.57 7.95 -12.94
C GLY A 156 8.00 9.30 -12.35
N ILE A 157 8.69 9.27 -11.21
CA ILE A 157 9.24 10.46 -10.56
C ILE A 157 10.29 11.13 -11.47
N MET A 158 11.16 10.36 -12.12
CA MET A 158 12.14 10.91 -13.07
C MET A 158 11.47 11.68 -14.21
N ALA A 159 10.43 11.11 -14.82
CA ALA A 159 9.69 11.78 -15.89
C ALA A 159 9.01 13.07 -15.39
N MET A 160 8.38 13.03 -14.21
CA MET A 160 7.74 14.19 -13.61
C MET A 160 8.74 15.32 -13.31
N ILE A 161 9.91 14.97 -12.77
CA ILE A 161 10.98 15.92 -12.48
C ILE A 161 11.49 16.58 -13.77
N LEU A 162 11.69 15.80 -14.84
CA LEU A 162 12.11 16.35 -16.13
C LEU A 162 11.10 17.37 -16.68
N VAL A 163 9.81 17.09 -16.57
CA VAL A 163 8.74 18.02 -16.98
C VAL A 163 8.78 19.29 -16.14
N LEU A 164 8.91 19.17 -14.81
CA LEU A 164 8.99 20.31 -13.90
C LEU A 164 10.20 21.20 -14.19
N ILE A 165 11.39 20.61 -14.38
CA ILE A 165 12.61 21.37 -14.71
C ILE A 165 12.44 22.10 -16.04
N SER A 166 11.91 21.42 -17.05
CA SER A 166 11.70 22.00 -18.39
C SER A 166 10.74 23.19 -18.32
N ALA A 167 9.63 23.04 -17.61
CA ALA A 167 8.67 24.12 -17.38
C ALA A 167 9.31 25.29 -16.62
N MET A 168 10.01 25.01 -15.52
CA MET A 168 10.68 26.04 -14.72
C MET A 168 11.75 26.79 -15.50
N MET A 169 12.62 26.09 -16.23
CA MET A 169 13.64 26.73 -17.08
C MET A 169 13.01 27.61 -18.14
N THR A 170 11.93 27.15 -18.78
CA THR A 170 11.20 27.93 -19.79
C THR A 170 10.60 29.20 -19.17
N SER A 171 9.91 29.07 -18.04
CA SER A 171 9.33 30.22 -17.33
C SER A 171 10.37 31.22 -16.84
N ILE A 172 11.49 30.75 -16.27
CA ILE A 172 12.58 31.62 -15.81
C ILE A 172 13.22 32.34 -16.99
N SER A 173 13.42 31.66 -18.11
CA SER A 173 14.01 32.27 -19.31
C SER A 173 13.11 33.38 -19.84
N ILE A 174 11.80 33.12 -19.99
CA ILE A 174 10.83 34.13 -20.44
C ILE A 174 10.75 35.31 -19.45
N ALA A 175 10.69 35.03 -18.14
CA ALA A 175 10.63 36.08 -17.12
C ALA A 175 11.88 36.96 -17.15
N ARG A 176 13.06 36.35 -17.28
CA ARG A 176 14.34 37.06 -17.36
C ARG A 176 14.42 37.95 -18.61
N GLU A 177 14.01 37.44 -19.77
CA GLU A 177 13.96 38.23 -21.02
C GLU A 177 12.96 39.40 -20.92
N LYS A 178 11.85 39.20 -20.19
CA LYS A 178 10.88 40.26 -19.93
C LYS A 178 11.41 41.32 -18.98
N GLU A 179 12.07 40.94 -17.89
CA GLU A 179 12.66 41.87 -16.91
C GLU A 179 13.84 42.66 -17.50
N LEU A 180 14.63 42.06 -18.39
CA LEU A 180 15.73 42.73 -19.07
C LEU A 180 15.28 43.65 -20.22
N GLY A 181 13.99 43.64 -20.59
CA GLY A 181 13.44 44.43 -21.70
C GLY A 181 13.88 43.94 -23.08
N THR A 182 14.64 42.84 -23.18
CA THR A 182 15.10 42.26 -24.45
C THR A 182 13.95 41.76 -25.32
N MET A 183 12.85 41.35 -24.69
CA MET A 183 11.62 40.98 -25.39
C MET A 183 10.99 42.17 -26.14
N GLU A 184 11.09 43.38 -25.60
CA GLU A 184 10.56 44.61 -26.21
C GLU A 184 11.43 45.03 -27.42
N ILE A 185 12.75 44.86 -27.31
CA ILE A 185 13.70 45.11 -28.40
C ILE A 185 13.42 44.17 -29.59
N LEU A 186 13.13 42.89 -29.32
CA LEU A 186 12.75 41.93 -30.36
C LEU A 186 11.44 42.33 -31.07
N LEU A 187 10.44 42.81 -30.33
CA LEU A 187 9.15 43.25 -30.89
C LEU A 187 9.27 44.52 -31.74
N ALA A 188 10.22 45.41 -31.43
CA ALA A 188 10.47 46.64 -32.18
C ALA A 188 11.43 46.44 -33.38
N SER A 189 12.09 45.29 -33.46
CA SER A 189 13.04 44.96 -34.52
C SER A 189 12.32 44.52 -35.81
N PRO A 190 12.80 44.90 -37.02
CA PRO A 190 12.20 44.49 -38.29
C PRO A 190 12.56 43.03 -38.66
N LEU A 191 12.59 42.14 -37.67
CA LEU A 191 12.85 40.70 -37.84
C LEU A 191 11.53 40.01 -38.19
N LYS A 192 11.52 39.27 -39.31
CA LYS A 192 10.38 38.41 -39.64
C LYS A 192 10.46 37.12 -38.80
N PRO A 193 9.37 36.69 -38.13
CA PRO A 193 9.34 35.37 -37.52
C PRO A 193 9.49 34.31 -38.62
N ILE A 194 10.31 33.30 -38.35
CA ILE A 194 10.52 32.14 -39.22
C ILE A 194 9.46 31.08 -38.91
#